data_AF-A0A6A5K5I9-F1
#
_entry.id   AF-A0A6A5K5I9-F1
#
_cell.length_a   1.000
_cell.length_b   1.000
_cell.length_c   1.000
_cell.angle_alpha   90.00
_cell.angle_beta   90.00
_cell.angle_gamma   90.00
#
_symmetry.space_group_name_H-M   'P 1'
#
loop_
_entity.id
_entity.type
_entity.pdbx_description
1 polymer ?
#
loop_
_entity_poly.entity_id
_entity_poly.type
_entity_poly.pdbx_seq_one_letter_code
_entity_poly.pdbx_strand_id
1 'polypeptide(L)'
;MVSNDSAADISGVLRREATAYPRLVDELAAAFGSASNEETSNGDTHPSVATGLLDLPSPSYVPEDLAAALNQVIRGGKILFQLHHTFVISIGPSHVVKVALSLDPDHVDNTQYLATHVPELPIPHCLGVLRSGQRTYLFMSRASGTTLESVWPELSTTQKISVQEQLNSLFRLLRTQAADDSESDVRLGSFVSGLCKDIRRAHRISSGTLHTEAEFNDFILQHPNKTVTPWVKMIRCSMKDDHRIVRTHGDLHPRNTMVNLKTHESPPMQGEVIQTEMKVIRVSSIIDWEAAGWYPESWEFVKAVSMIDTRGPLSDWIEFLPYDAIGYFPMEFSIDRLLDQWLG
;
A
#
# COMPACT_ATOMS: atom_id res chain seq x y z
N MET A 1 11.21 -8.35 -28.23
CA MET A 1 12.17 -7.23 -28.19
C MET A 1 11.75 -6.35 -27.03
N VAL A 2 12.48 -6.41 -25.92
CA VAL A 2 12.18 -5.67 -24.69
C VAL A 2 12.68 -4.24 -24.91
N SER A 3 11.79 -3.26 -25.08
CA SER A 3 12.22 -1.86 -25.09
C SER A 3 12.58 -1.46 -23.66
N ASN A 4 13.85 -1.10 -23.46
CA ASN A 4 14.37 -0.43 -22.26
C ASN A 4 13.74 0.96 -22.09
N ASP A 5 12.44 1.01 -21.82
CA ASP A 5 11.71 2.25 -21.52
C ASP A 5 11.46 2.36 -19.99
N SER A 6 12.49 2.03 -19.20
CA SER A 6 12.46 2.16 -17.75
C SER A 6 12.86 3.58 -17.34
N ALA A 7 11.83 4.36 -17.00
CA ALA A 7 11.83 5.73 -16.50
C ALA A 7 12.20 6.84 -17.50
N ALA A 8 11.21 7.69 -17.80
CA ALA A 8 11.42 8.98 -18.44
C ALA A 8 12.29 9.88 -17.55
N ASP A 9 13.06 10.76 -18.17
CA ASP A 9 13.89 11.75 -17.46
C ASP A 9 13.00 12.68 -16.61
N ILE A 10 13.16 12.62 -15.29
CA ILE A 10 12.41 13.45 -14.33
C ILE A 10 13.21 14.64 -13.78
N SER A 11 14.45 14.89 -14.25
CA SER A 11 15.33 15.91 -13.67
C SER A 11 14.75 17.31 -13.82
N GLY A 12 14.11 17.59 -14.96
CA GLY A 12 13.44 18.86 -15.19
C GLY A 12 12.22 19.07 -14.30
N VAL A 13 11.51 18.00 -13.93
CA VAL A 13 10.32 18.07 -13.07
C VAL A 13 10.71 18.23 -11.61
N LEU A 14 11.65 17.43 -11.12
CA LEU A 14 12.21 17.54 -9.77
C LEU A 14 12.66 18.97 -9.46
N ARG A 15 13.37 19.61 -10.41
CA ARG A 15 13.83 20.99 -10.27
C ARG A 15 12.70 22.00 -10.12
N ARG A 16 11.56 21.78 -10.79
CA ARG A 16 10.41 22.70 -10.75
C ARG A 16 9.54 22.49 -9.52
N GLU A 17 9.35 21.25 -9.11
CA GLU A 17 8.38 20.87 -8.05
C GLU A 17 9.05 20.70 -6.67
N ALA A 18 10.36 20.90 -6.57
CA ALA A 18 11.15 20.80 -5.33
C ALA A 18 10.50 21.48 -4.12
N THR A 19 9.96 22.68 -4.32
CA THR A 19 9.31 23.50 -3.29
C THR A 19 8.02 22.90 -2.75
N ALA A 20 7.35 22.06 -3.54
CA ALA A 20 6.10 21.41 -3.15
C ALA A 20 6.36 20.14 -2.31
N TYR A 21 7.58 19.58 -2.33
CA TYR A 21 7.92 18.31 -1.69
C TYR A 21 9.20 18.37 -0.85
N PRO A 22 9.29 19.24 0.19
CA PRO A 22 10.51 19.42 0.97
C PRO A 22 10.99 18.13 1.65
N ARG A 23 10.07 17.31 2.20
CA ARG A 23 10.41 16.03 2.83
C ARG A 23 11.06 15.04 1.86
N LEU A 24 10.56 14.98 0.62
CA LEU A 24 11.15 14.14 -0.42
C LEU A 24 12.58 14.58 -0.72
N VAL A 25 12.79 15.89 -0.86
CA VAL A 25 14.11 16.45 -1.16
C VAL A 25 15.08 16.17 -0.02
N ASP A 26 14.67 16.41 1.23
CA ASP A 26 15.52 16.21 2.41
C ASP A 26 15.93 14.74 2.59
N GLU A 27 14.97 13.80 2.50
CA GLU A 27 15.27 12.38 2.66
C GLU A 27 16.10 11.82 1.50
N LEU A 28 15.80 12.21 0.26
CA LEU A 28 16.60 11.78 -0.89
C LEU A 28 17.98 12.44 -0.89
N ALA A 29 18.12 13.69 -0.47
CA ALA A 29 19.42 14.34 -0.31
C ALA A 29 20.25 13.68 0.79
N ALA A 30 19.63 13.29 1.91
CA ALA A 30 20.32 12.53 2.94
C ALA A 30 20.77 11.14 2.44
N ALA A 31 19.94 10.49 1.61
CA ALA A 31 20.23 9.15 1.09
C ALA A 31 21.21 9.13 -0.09
N PHE A 32 21.23 10.18 -0.93
CA PHE A 32 21.93 10.19 -2.22
C PHE A 32 22.78 11.44 -2.48
N GLY A 33 22.68 12.48 -1.66
CA GLY A 33 23.33 13.78 -1.84
C GLY A 33 24.80 13.85 -1.41
N SER A 34 25.40 12.75 -0.96
CA SER A 34 26.82 12.67 -0.59
C SER A 34 27.76 12.39 -1.77
N ALA A 35 27.30 12.56 -3.01
CA ALA A 35 28.10 12.34 -4.22
C ALA A 35 28.71 13.63 -4.78
N SER A 36 29.17 14.57 -3.95
CA SER A 36 30.10 15.64 -4.36
C SER A 36 30.46 16.50 -3.15
N ASN A 37 31.48 16.12 -2.39
CA ASN A 37 32.29 17.07 -1.61
C ASN A 37 33.62 16.38 -1.25
N GLU A 38 34.47 16.19 -2.27
CA GLU A 38 35.90 16.18 -2.05
C GLU A 38 36.45 17.57 -2.41
N GLU A 39 36.99 18.21 -1.37
CA GLU A 39 38.03 19.23 -1.34
C GLU A 39 37.80 20.56 -2.08
N THR A 40 37.64 21.63 -1.31
CA THR A 40 38.66 22.69 -1.28
C THR A 40 38.65 23.39 0.09
N SER A 41 39.80 23.32 0.76
CA SER A 41 40.11 24.11 1.93
C SER A 41 40.46 25.56 1.54
N ASN A 42 39.98 26.53 2.33
CA ASN A 42 40.79 27.56 3.01
C ASN A 42 39.95 28.81 3.37
N GLY A 43 40.16 29.32 4.59
CA GLY A 43 40.16 30.77 4.84
C GLY A 43 39.27 31.26 5.97
N ASP A 44 39.89 31.52 7.12
CA ASP A 44 39.37 32.12 8.36
C ASP A 44 38.64 33.47 8.24
N THR A 45 37.64 33.75 9.09
CA THR A 45 37.68 34.73 10.21
C THR A 45 36.33 34.86 10.97
N HIS A 46 36.40 35.39 12.19
CA HIS A 46 35.55 35.13 13.39
C HIS A 46 34.57 36.31 13.73
N PRO A 47 33.85 36.34 14.88
CA PRO A 47 32.39 36.16 15.04
C PRO A 47 31.57 37.43 15.37
N SER A 48 30.24 37.39 15.23
CA SER A 48 29.34 38.21 16.07
C SER A 48 27.99 37.53 16.34
N VAL A 49 27.51 37.71 17.57
CA VAL A 49 26.35 37.05 18.20
C VAL A 49 25.10 37.94 18.09
N ALA A 50 23.93 37.27 18.09
CA ALA A 50 22.59 37.70 18.54
C ALA A 50 21.52 38.13 17.49
N THR A 51 20.68 37.12 17.18
CA THR A 51 19.18 37.08 17.29
C THR A 51 18.28 37.87 16.33
N GLY A 52 17.38 37.11 15.69
CA GLY A 52 16.03 37.59 15.37
C GLY A 52 15.32 36.84 14.24
N LEU A 53 14.65 35.73 14.56
CA LEU A 53 13.42 35.18 13.97
C LEU A 53 13.01 35.60 12.53
N LEU A 54 12.76 34.60 11.68
CA LEU A 54 12.15 34.65 10.33
C LEU A 54 13.09 34.87 9.14
N ASP A 55 14.07 33.98 8.98
CA ASP A 55 14.60 33.68 7.64
C ASP A 55 14.38 32.18 7.38
N LEU A 56 13.18 31.83 6.88
CA LEU A 56 13.04 30.57 6.15
C LEU A 56 13.93 30.71 4.90
N PRO A 57 14.86 29.78 4.63
CA PRO A 57 15.64 29.86 3.42
C PRO A 57 14.68 29.81 2.22
N SER A 58 14.88 30.78 1.33
CA SER A 58 14.32 30.89 -0.01
C SER A 58 14.10 29.52 -0.69
N PRO A 59 13.08 29.38 -1.56
CA PRO A 59 12.56 28.11 -2.07
C PRO A 59 13.68 27.14 -2.43
N SER A 60 13.71 26.01 -1.73
CA SER A 60 14.74 24.97 -1.83
C SER A 60 14.91 24.51 -3.28
N TYR A 61 15.97 25.01 -3.91
CA TYR A 61 16.44 24.54 -5.21
C TYR A 61 16.94 23.10 -5.04
N VAL A 62 16.37 22.14 -5.77
CA VAL A 62 16.96 20.80 -5.87
C VAL A 62 18.30 20.95 -6.59
N PRO A 63 19.44 20.58 -5.98
CA PRO A 63 20.74 20.62 -6.65
C PRO A 63 20.67 19.84 -7.97
N GLU A 64 21.26 20.36 -9.05
CA GLU A 64 21.24 19.67 -10.36
C GLU A 64 21.79 18.24 -10.24
N ASP A 65 22.77 18.06 -9.37
CA ASP A 65 23.39 16.78 -9.06
C ASP A 65 22.39 15.78 -8.45
N LEU A 66 21.46 16.23 -7.59
CA LEU A 66 20.45 15.36 -6.97
C LEU A 66 19.42 14.87 -8.00
N ALA A 67 18.97 15.77 -8.87
CA ALA A 67 18.02 15.42 -9.94
C ALA A 67 18.64 14.43 -10.94
N ALA A 68 19.88 14.68 -11.36
CA ALA A 68 20.63 13.78 -12.24
C ALA A 68 20.91 12.43 -11.56
N ALA A 69 21.34 12.43 -10.30
CA ALA A 69 21.58 11.23 -9.52
C ALA A 69 20.30 10.39 -9.37
N LEU A 70 19.17 11.00 -9.02
CA LEU A 70 17.91 10.27 -8.85
C LEU A 70 17.47 9.60 -10.15
N ASN A 71 17.61 10.29 -11.29
CA ASN A 71 17.34 9.69 -12.60
C ASN A 71 18.25 8.49 -12.91
N GLN A 72 19.55 8.60 -12.61
CA GLN A 72 20.49 7.49 -12.80
C GLN A 72 20.13 6.31 -11.90
N VAL A 73 19.80 6.56 -10.64
CA VAL A 73 19.40 5.55 -9.67
C VAL A 73 18.11 4.84 -10.09
N ILE A 74 17.11 5.57 -10.59
CA ILE A 74 15.87 4.96 -11.09
C ILE A 74 16.15 4.09 -12.32
N ARG A 75 16.97 4.55 -13.26
CA ARG A 75 17.30 3.79 -14.49
C ARG A 75 18.14 2.54 -14.21
N GLY A 76 19.04 2.61 -13.23
CA GLY A 76 19.88 1.47 -12.82
C GLY A 76 19.26 0.59 -11.74
N GLY A 77 18.10 1.00 -11.19
CA GLY A 77 17.45 0.35 -10.06
C GLY A 77 16.89 -1.03 -10.42
N LYS A 78 16.96 -1.97 -9.46
CA LYS A 78 16.34 -3.29 -9.60
C LYS A 78 14.82 -3.14 -9.62
N ILE A 79 14.17 -3.68 -10.66
CA ILE A 79 12.72 -3.84 -10.70
C ILE A 79 12.33 -4.91 -9.67
N LEU A 80 11.57 -4.53 -8.66
CA LEU A 80 11.04 -5.41 -7.62
C LEU A 80 9.69 -6.00 -8.02
N PHE A 81 8.89 -5.23 -8.76
CA PHE A 81 7.59 -5.63 -9.25
C PHE A 81 7.30 -4.95 -10.60
N GLN A 82 6.60 -5.67 -11.48
CA GLN A 82 6.13 -5.15 -12.75
C GLN A 82 4.78 -5.78 -13.10
N LEU A 83 3.79 -4.93 -13.37
CA LEU A 83 2.50 -5.34 -13.91
C LEU A 83 1.98 -4.27 -14.88
N HIS A 84 1.72 -4.67 -16.13
CA HIS A 84 1.35 -3.76 -17.22
C HIS A 84 2.32 -2.56 -17.32
N HIS A 85 1.85 -1.35 -17.03
CA HIS A 85 2.62 -0.11 -17.07
C HIS A 85 3.01 0.41 -15.67
N THR A 86 2.86 -0.43 -14.64
CA THR A 86 3.24 -0.14 -13.26
C THR A 86 4.51 -0.90 -12.90
N PHE A 87 5.49 -0.17 -12.37
CA PHE A 87 6.78 -0.70 -11.95
C PHE A 87 7.06 -0.26 -10.52
N VAL A 88 7.62 -1.15 -9.70
CA VAL A 88 8.22 -0.77 -8.41
C VAL A 88 9.72 -0.98 -8.53
N ILE A 89 10.48 0.11 -8.44
CA ILE A 89 11.92 0.13 -8.67
C ILE A 89 12.62 0.43 -7.34
N SER A 90 13.59 -0.40 -6.99
CA SER A 90 14.49 -0.16 -5.87
C SER A 90 15.41 1.01 -6.21
N ILE A 91 15.35 2.07 -5.42
CA ILE A 91 16.24 3.24 -5.56
C ILE A 91 17.26 3.32 -4.42
N GLY A 92 17.39 2.27 -3.60
CA GLY A 92 18.36 2.19 -2.53
C GLY A 92 18.04 1.04 -1.58
N PRO A 93 18.74 0.94 -0.43
CA PRO A 93 18.46 -0.10 0.56
C PRO A 93 17.10 0.11 1.25
N SER A 94 16.67 1.35 1.43
CA SER A 94 15.49 1.73 2.22
C SER A 94 14.39 2.45 1.43
N HIS A 95 14.55 2.62 0.12
CA HIS A 95 13.63 3.41 -0.70
C HIS A 95 13.24 2.71 -2.00
N VAL A 96 12.00 2.92 -2.42
CA VAL A 96 11.48 2.47 -3.72
C VAL A 96 10.71 3.60 -4.40
N VAL A 97 10.59 3.50 -5.73
CA VAL A 97 9.69 4.34 -6.52
C VAL A 97 8.68 3.47 -7.26
N LYS A 98 7.38 3.74 -7.07
CA LYS A 98 6.29 3.18 -7.88
C LYS A 98 6.08 4.11 -9.08
N VAL A 99 6.31 3.61 -10.29
CA VAL A 99 6.14 4.35 -11.55
C VAL A 99 4.94 3.78 -12.29
N ALA A 100 3.95 4.61 -12.61
CA ALA A 100 2.74 4.21 -13.33
C ALA A 100 2.34 5.26 -14.39
N LEU A 101 1.57 4.88 -15.41
CA LEU A 101 1.01 5.84 -16.37
C LEU A 101 -0.06 6.76 -15.76
N SER A 102 -0.76 6.25 -14.76
CA SER A 102 -1.60 7.04 -13.89
C SER A 102 -1.58 6.32 -12.55
N LEU A 103 -1.18 7.02 -11.51
CA LEU A 103 -1.35 6.55 -10.15
C LEU A 103 -2.67 7.09 -9.63
N ASP A 104 -3.43 6.23 -8.98
CA ASP A 104 -4.61 6.68 -8.26
C ASP A 104 -4.20 7.60 -7.08
N PRO A 105 -4.72 8.84 -7.01
CA PRO A 105 -4.41 9.76 -5.93
C PRO A 105 -4.65 9.18 -4.53
N ASP A 106 -5.66 8.33 -4.38
CA ASP A 106 -6.01 7.78 -3.07
C ASP A 106 -4.94 6.84 -2.52
N HIS A 107 -4.02 6.31 -3.35
CA HIS A 107 -2.89 5.54 -2.84
C HIS A 107 -2.07 6.37 -1.83
N VAL A 108 -1.81 7.63 -2.18
CA VAL A 108 -1.04 8.57 -1.36
C VAL A 108 -1.86 8.99 -0.14
N ASP A 109 -3.10 9.37 -0.38
CA ASP A 109 -3.98 9.89 0.65
C ASP A 109 -4.29 8.83 1.71
N ASN A 110 -4.53 7.58 1.30
CA ASN A 110 -4.80 6.48 2.21
C ASN A 110 -3.58 6.14 3.07
N THR A 111 -2.38 6.09 2.48
CA THR A 111 -1.16 5.80 3.26
C THR A 111 -0.82 6.93 4.25
N GLN A 112 -1.02 8.19 3.86
CA GLN A 112 -0.85 9.34 4.77
C GLN A 112 -1.89 9.36 5.89
N TYR A 113 -3.16 9.06 5.56
CA TYR A 113 -4.23 8.93 6.54
C TYR A 113 -3.89 7.87 7.58
N LEU A 114 -3.49 6.67 7.15
CA LEU A 114 -3.13 5.58 8.07
C LEU A 114 -1.89 5.89 8.90
N ALA A 115 -0.86 6.51 8.32
CA ALA A 115 0.32 6.93 9.08
C ALA A 115 -0.02 7.92 10.21
N THR A 116 -1.12 8.67 10.07
CA THR A 116 -1.60 9.63 11.07
C THR A 116 -2.54 8.98 12.10
N HIS A 117 -3.47 8.14 11.66
CA HIS A 117 -4.56 7.62 12.50
C HIS A 117 -4.31 6.20 13.05
N VAL A 118 -3.32 5.48 12.51
CA VAL A 118 -2.91 4.13 12.92
C VAL A 118 -1.38 3.97 12.78
N PRO A 119 -0.58 4.80 13.48
CA PRO A 119 0.87 4.85 13.29
C PRO A 119 1.59 3.55 13.67
N GLU A 120 0.98 2.66 14.45
CA GLU A 120 1.52 1.35 14.80
C GLU A 120 1.42 0.33 13.66
N LEU A 121 0.66 0.64 12.60
CA LEU A 121 0.50 -0.27 11.48
C LEU A 121 1.75 -0.21 10.58
N PRO A 122 2.39 -1.35 10.28
CA PRO A 122 3.62 -1.36 9.51
C PRO A 122 3.32 -1.19 8.02
N ILE A 123 3.34 0.05 7.52
CA ILE A 123 3.07 0.38 6.12
C ILE A 123 4.21 1.19 5.50
N PRO A 124 4.38 1.18 4.16
CA PRO A 124 5.29 2.10 3.49
C PRO A 124 4.89 3.56 3.74
N HIS A 125 5.88 4.41 4.03
CA HIS A 125 5.67 5.85 4.18
C HIS A 125 5.81 6.53 2.83
N CYS A 126 4.79 7.28 2.42
CA CYS A 126 4.86 8.12 1.24
C CYS A 126 5.82 9.29 1.49
N LEU A 127 6.86 9.41 0.67
CA LEU A 127 7.84 10.50 0.73
C LEU A 127 7.46 11.65 -0.19
N GLY A 128 6.84 11.36 -1.33
CA GLY A 128 6.36 12.37 -2.27
C GLY A 128 5.97 11.79 -3.61
N VAL A 129 5.29 12.61 -4.42
CA VAL A 129 4.79 12.23 -5.74
C VAL A 129 5.28 13.23 -6.77
N LEU A 130 5.75 12.74 -7.91
CA LEU A 130 6.12 13.58 -9.05
C LEU A 130 5.40 13.12 -10.30
N ARG A 131 5.05 14.09 -11.15
CA ARG A 131 4.43 13.81 -12.44
C ARG A 131 5.28 14.34 -13.59
N SER A 132 5.72 13.44 -14.47
CA SER A 132 6.43 13.79 -15.70
C SER A 132 5.67 13.27 -16.91
N GLY A 133 5.03 14.18 -17.65
CA GLY A 133 4.15 13.82 -18.76
C GLY A 133 2.98 12.94 -18.30
N GLN A 134 2.87 11.75 -18.90
CA GLN A 134 1.90 10.72 -18.55
C GLN A 134 2.44 9.73 -17.52
N ARG A 135 3.51 10.02 -16.78
CA ARG A 135 4.03 9.10 -15.75
C ARG A 135 3.97 9.76 -14.38
N THR A 136 3.50 9.00 -13.40
CA THR A 136 3.52 9.37 -11.99
C THR A 136 4.58 8.52 -11.28
N TYR A 137 5.36 9.16 -10.42
CA TYR A 137 6.44 8.60 -9.64
C TYR A 137 6.10 8.80 -8.17
N LEU A 138 5.72 7.74 -7.48
CA LEU A 138 5.47 7.75 -6.04
C LEU A 138 6.70 7.20 -5.32
N PHE A 139 7.37 8.06 -4.57
CA PHE A 139 8.51 7.72 -3.73
C PHE A 139 8.01 7.29 -2.35
N MET A 140 8.53 6.17 -1.86
CA MET A 140 8.13 5.62 -0.58
C MET A 140 9.28 4.91 0.13
N SER A 141 9.15 4.76 1.44
CA SER A 141 10.02 3.86 2.19
C SER A 141 9.84 2.41 1.70
N ARG A 142 10.92 1.64 1.72
CA ARG A 142 10.93 0.25 1.28
C ARG A 142 10.45 -0.65 2.41
N ALA A 143 9.38 -1.40 2.15
CA ALA A 143 9.01 -2.51 3.02
C ALA A 143 10.11 -3.58 3.06
N SER A 144 10.52 -3.96 4.26
CA SER A 144 11.59 -4.94 4.49
C SER A 144 11.11 -6.37 4.22
N GLY A 145 11.98 -7.23 3.67
CA GLY A 145 11.72 -8.66 3.48
C GLY A 145 11.27 -9.04 2.07
N THR A 146 10.53 -10.14 1.98
CA THR A 146 9.96 -10.67 0.74
C THR A 146 8.45 -10.78 0.86
N THR A 147 7.75 -10.86 -0.28
CA THR A 147 6.29 -11.07 -0.28
C THR A 147 5.94 -12.41 0.37
N LEU A 148 4.85 -12.45 1.13
CA LEU A 148 4.32 -13.68 1.70
C LEU A 148 3.97 -14.67 0.59
N GLU A 149 3.43 -14.18 -0.53
CA GLU A 149 3.17 -14.98 -1.74
C GLU A 149 4.38 -15.82 -2.17
N SER A 150 5.57 -15.21 -2.21
CA SER A 150 6.78 -15.90 -2.67
C SER A 150 7.25 -17.05 -1.78
N VAL A 151 6.95 -16.99 -0.47
CA VAL A 151 7.43 -17.99 0.51
C VAL A 151 6.32 -18.92 1.00
N TRP A 152 5.04 -18.57 0.78
CA TRP A 152 3.87 -19.31 1.23
C TRP A 152 3.93 -20.83 0.95
N PRO A 153 4.37 -21.30 -0.24
CA PRO A 153 4.38 -22.72 -0.56
C PRO A 153 5.38 -23.53 0.29
N GLU A 154 6.39 -22.86 0.84
CA GLU A 154 7.45 -23.46 1.65
C GLU A 154 7.16 -23.37 3.15
N LEU A 155 6.11 -22.64 3.56
CA LEU A 155 5.77 -22.47 4.97
C LEU A 155 5.12 -23.73 5.54
N SER A 156 5.60 -24.14 6.71
CA SER A 156 4.90 -25.11 7.55
C SER A 156 3.56 -24.57 8.04
N THR A 157 2.63 -25.47 8.38
CA THR A 157 1.33 -25.10 8.97
C THR A 157 1.48 -24.20 10.20
N THR A 158 2.45 -24.48 11.08
CA THR A 158 2.74 -23.64 12.26
C THR A 158 3.15 -22.22 11.88
N GLN A 159 3.95 -22.06 10.83
CA GLN A 159 4.33 -20.74 10.32
C GLN A 159 3.13 -20.01 9.69
N LYS A 160 2.27 -20.72 8.94
CA LYS A 160 1.04 -20.16 8.38
C LYS A 160 0.08 -19.68 9.46
N ILE A 161 -0.11 -20.47 10.53
CA ILE A 161 -0.88 -20.06 11.73
C ILE A 161 -0.25 -18.82 12.37
N SER A 162 1.08 -18.79 12.53
CA SER A 162 1.76 -17.62 13.09
C SER A 162 1.57 -16.35 12.24
N VAL A 163 1.52 -16.47 10.92
CA VAL A 163 1.18 -15.35 10.02
C VAL A 163 -0.28 -14.92 10.23
N GLN A 164 -1.22 -15.86 10.30
CA GLN A 164 -2.63 -15.59 10.55
C GLN A 164 -2.83 -14.82 11.87
N GLU A 165 -2.17 -15.22 12.96
CA GLU A 165 -2.23 -14.54 14.27
C GLU A 165 -1.69 -13.10 14.20
N GLN A 166 -0.58 -12.90 13.47
CA GLN A 166 0.00 -11.57 13.25
C GLN A 166 -0.96 -10.68 12.45
N LEU A 167 -1.54 -11.20 11.36
CA LEU A 167 -2.53 -10.48 10.57
C LEU A 167 -3.80 -10.19 11.36
N ASN A 168 -4.28 -11.12 12.20
CA ASN A 168 -5.38 -10.87 13.12
C ASN A 168 -5.10 -9.66 14.03
N SER A 169 -3.89 -9.56 14.55
CA SER A 169 -3.48 -8.44 15.41
C SER A 169 -3.44 -7.12 14.62
N LEU A 170 -2.86 -7.13 13.42
CA LEU A 170 -2.75 -5.94 12.55
C LEU A 170 -4.12 -5.45 12.06
N PHE A 171 -5.05 -6.35 11.71
CA PHE A 171 -6.38 -5.95 11.25
C PHE A 171 -7.30 -5.51 12.40
N ARG A 172 -7.10 -6.02 13.63
CA ARG A 172 -7.75 -5.45 14.81
C ARG A 172 -7.25 -4.03 15.08
N LEU A 173 -5.95 -3.80 14.96
CA LEU A 173 -5.35 -2.47 15.05
C LEU A 173 -5.93 -1.53 13.98
N LEU A 174 -5.97 -1.97 12.71
CA LEU A 174 -6.61 -1.24 11.62
C LEU A 174 -8.07 -0.88 11.96
N ARG A 175 -8.82 -1.77 12.60
CA ARG A 175 -10.23 -1.56 12.99
C ARG A 175 -10.41 -0.80 14.31
N THR A 176 -9.34 -0.41 15.00
CA THR A 176 -9.43 0.30 16.30
C THR A 176 -9.86 1.75 16.08
N GLN A 177 -11.12 2.09 16.37
CA GLN A 177 -11.63 3.45 16.21
C GLN A 177 -10.76 4.47 16.96
N ALA A 178 -10.45 5.60 16.31
CA ALA A 178 -9.97 6.78 17.02
C ALA A 178 -11.16 7.31 17.84
N ALA A 179 -10.95 7.57 19.12
CA ALA A 179 -11.99 7.90 20.09
C ALA A 179 -12.77 9.21 19.82
N ASP A 180 -12.55 9.89 18.69
CA ASP A 180 -13.09 11.22 18.36
C ASP A 180 -14.07 11.25 17.17
N ASP A 181 -14.27 10.14 16.45
CA ASP A 181 -15.22 10.12 15.33
C ASP A 181 -16.64 9.87 15.85
N SER A 182 -17.31 10.96 16.23
CA SER A 182 -18.76 10.98 16.40
C SER A 182 -19.41 10.38 15.13
N GLU A 183 -20.28 9.39 15.30
CA GLU A 183 -20.95 8.55 14.28
C GLU A 183 -21.78 9.31 13.21
N SER A 184 -21.59 10.62 13.02
CA SER A 184 -22.49 11.47 12.23
C SER A 184 -22.02 11.85 10.81
N ASP A 185 -20.82 11.43 10.35
CA ASP A 185 -20.41 11.66 8.95
C ASP A 185 -19.41 10.59 8.40
N VAL A 186 -19.68 9.31 8.66
CA VAL A 186 -18.86 8.24 8.06
C VAL A 186 -19.21 8.14 6.56
N ARG A 187 -18.25 8.55 5.74
CA ARG A 187 -18.30 8.48 4.28
C ARG A 187 -17.65 7.18 3.83
N LEU A 188 -18.36 6.37 3.04
CA LEU A 188 -17.81 5.14 2.48
C LEU A 188 -16.84 5.47 1.35
N GLY A 189 -15.83 4.60 1.15
CA GLY A 189 -14.79 4.79 0.14
C GLY A 189 -13.44 5.16 0.74
N SER A 190 -12.52 5.64 -0.12
CA SER A 190 -11.18 6.06 0.32
C SER A 190 -11.24 7.03 1.51
N PHE A 191 -10.27 6.92 2.41
CA PHE A 191 -10.26 7.66 3.68
C PHE A 191 -10.35 9.19 3.51
N VAL A 192 -9.83 9.72 2.40
CA VAL A 192 -9.79 11.17 2.15
C VAL A 192 -10.85 11.56 1.12
N SER A 193 -10.80 10.98 -0.09
CA SER A 193 -11.73 11.34 -1.17
C SER A 193 -13.17 10.91 -0.90
N GLY A 194 -13.38 9.87 -0.08
CA GLY A 194 -14.71 9.31 0.17
C GLY A 194 -15.37 8.74 -1.08
N LEU A 195 -14.57 8.34 -2.08
CA LEU A 195 -15.06 7.70 -3.29
C LEU A 195 -14.89 6.18 -3.17
N CYS A 196 -15.97 5.44 -3.42
CA CYS A 196 -15.93 3.99 -3.40
C CYS A 196 -15.32 3.47 -4.69
N LYS A 197 -14.48 2.45 -4.56
CA LYS A 197 -13.86 1.77 -5.69
C LYS A 197 -14.24 0.32 -5.73
N ASP A 198 -14.47 -0.15 -6.94
CA ASP A 198 -14.64 -1.55 -7.22
C ASP A 198 -13.69 -1.96 -8.34
N ILE A 199 -12.67 -2.73 -7.96
CA ILE A 199 -11.53 -3.10 -8.81
C ILE A 199 -11.65 -4.53 -9.37
N ARG A 200 -12.81 -5.18 -9.28
CA ARG A 200 -13.00 -6.60 -9.69
C ARG A 200 -12.56 -6.90 -11.13
N ARG A 201 -13.11 -6.19 -12.11
CA ARG A 201 -12.91 -6.46 -13.55
C ARG A 201 -12.67 -5.21 -14.37
N ALA A 202 -13.38 -4.15 -14.01
CA ALA A 202 -13.18 -2.80 -14.50
C ALA A 202 -13.06 -1.90 -13.29
N HIS A 203 -12.12 -0.96 -13.34
CA HIS A 203 -11.96 0.04 -12.30
C HIS A 203 -13.19 0.97 -12.31
N ARG A 204 -14.12 0.74 -11.38
CA ARG A 204 -15.29 1.59 -11.21
C ARG A 204 -15.12 2.45 -9.97
N ILE A 205 -15.48 3.72 -10.11
CA ILE A 205 -15.45 4.72 -9.05
C ILE A 205 -16.88 5.25 -8.90
N SER A 206 -17.35 5.43 -7.67
CA SER A 206 -18.65 6.05 -7.44
C SER A 206 -18.71 7.47 -8.01
N SER A 207 -19.88 7.90 -8.47
CA SER A 207 -20.07 9.26 -9.01
C SER A 207 -20.03 10.36 -7.95
N GLY A 208 -20.06 9.97 -6.68
CA GLY A 208 -20.00 10.84 -5.51
C GLY A 208 -19.79 10.02 -4.25
N THR A 209 -19.77 10.71 -3.12
CA THR A 209 -19.66 10.09 -1.80
C THR A 209 -20.91 9.31 -1.44
N LEU A 210 -20.72 8.13 -0.87
CA LEU A 210 -21.79 7.28 -0.37
C LEU A 210 -21.75 7.31 1.17
N HIS A 211 -22.90 7.29 1.82
CA HIS A 211 -23.03 7.42 3.28
C HIS A 211 -23.68 6.20 3.93
N THR A 212 -24.25 5.29 3.13
CA THR A 212 -24.90 4.07 3.62
C THR A 212 -24.41 2.84 2.89
N GLU A 213 -24.48 1.68 3.55
CA GLU A 213 -24.23 0.41 2.88
C GLU A 213 -25.22 0.16 1.73
N ALA A 214 -26.47 0.62 1.87
CA ALA A 214 -27.47 0.51 0.81
C ALA A 214 -27.04 1.20 -0.49
N GLU A 215 -26.49 2.42 -0.38
CA GLU A 215 -25.93 3.16 -1.53
C GLU A 215 -24.69 2.46 -2.10
N PHE A 216 -23.83 1.92 -1.23
CA PHE A 216 -22.67 1.14 -1.65
C PHE A 216 -23.08 -0.13 -2.42
N ASN A 217 -24.09 -0.85 -1.93
CA ASN A 217 -24.64 -2.03 -2.57
C ASN A 217 -25.24 -1.67 -3.93
N ASP A 218 -25.97 -0.55 -4.03
CA ASP A 218 -26.49 -0.06 -5.30
C ASP A 218 -25.35 0.31 -6.27
N PHE A 219 -24.26 0.90 -5.79
CA PHE A 219 -23.07 1.22 -6.58
C PHE A 219 -22.40 -0.03 -7.16
N ILE A 220 -22.16 -1.08 -6.36
CA ILE A 220 -21.46 -2.29 -6.84
C ILE A 220 -22.29 -3.12 -7.83
N LEU A 221 -23.60 -2.86 -7.91
CA LEU A 221 -24.53 -3.45 -8.88
C LEU A 221 -24.64 -2.66 -10.18
N GLN A 222 -24.11 -1.45 -10.24
CA GLN A 222 -24.14 -0.62 -11.43
C GLN A 222 -22.94 -0.90 -12.34
N HIS A 223 -23.19 -0.95 -13.64
CA HIS A 223 -22.15 -1.00 -14.65
C HIS A 223 -22.54 -0.10 -15.83
N PRO A 224 -21.70 0.87 -16.25
CA PRO A 224 -22.08 1.86 -17.26
C PRO A 224 -22.63 1.29 -18.56
N ASN A 225 -22.13 0.10 -18.96
CA ASN A 225 -22.50 -0.56 -20.20
C ASN A 225 -23.53 -1.70 -20.03
N LYS A 226 -24.18 -1.83 -18.86
CA LYS A 226 -25.17 -2.89 -18.62
C LYS A 226 -26.44 -2.36 -17.94
N THR A 227 -27.57 -2.84 -18.42
CA THR A 227 -28.87 -2.53 -17.82
C THR A 227 -29.12 -3.42 -16.60
N VAL A 228 -29.61 -2.83 -15.51
CA VAL A 228 -30.04 -3.57 -14.31
C VAL A 228 -31.24 -4.45 -14.67
N THR A 229 -31.05 -5.77 -14.64
CA THR A 229 -32.09 -6.76 -14.97
C THR A 229 -32.93 -7.11 -13.74
N PRO A 230 -34.11 -7.74 -13.89
CA PRO A 230 -34.87 -8.28 -12.76
C PRO A 230 -34.06 -9.23 -11.87
N TRP A 231 -33.12 -9.98 -12.46
CA TRP A 231 -32.20 -10.85 -11.71
C TRP A 231 -31.21 -10.05 -10.84
N VAL A 232 -30.67 -8.93 -11.33
CA VAL A 232 -29.83 -8.02 -10.52
C VAL A 232 -30.64 -7.41 -9.37
N LYS A 233 -31.90 -7.03 -9.62
CA LYS A 233 -32.79 -6.55 -8.56
C LYS A 233 -33.08 -7.62 -7.50
N MET A 234 -33.26 -8.87 -7.92
CA MET A 234 -33.42 -10.00 -7.01
C MET A 234 -32.16 -10.21 -6.16
N ILE A 235 -30.96 -10.08 -6.73
CA ILE A 235 -29.71 -10.12 -5.96
C ILE A 235 -29.68 -8.98 -4.94
N ARG A 236 -30.02 -7.75 -5.34
CA ARG A 236 -30.06 -6.60 -4.42
C ARG A 236 -30.96 -6.84 -3.22
N CYS A 237 -32.12 -7.47 -3.41
CA CYS A 237 -33.04 -7.86 -2.34
C CYS A 237 -32.47 -8.87 -1.34
N SER A 238 -31.44 -9.63 -1.73
CA SER A 238 -30.76 -10.61 -0.88
C SER A 238 -29.55 -10.03 -0.15
N MET A 239 -29.17 -8.78 -0.43
CA MET A 239 -28.05 -8.10 0.22
C MET A 239 -28.48 -7.44 1.52
N LYS A 240 -27.62 -7.51 2.53
CA LYS A 240 -27.77 -6.77 3.78
C LYS A 240 -27.26 -5.34 3.64
N ASP A 241 -27.86 -4.44 4.40
CA ASP A 241 -27.49 -3.02 4.45
C ASP A 241 -27.18 -2.56 5.90
N ASP A 242 -26.90 -3.51 6.81
CA ASP A 242 -26.75 -3.32 8.25
C ASP A 242 -25.39 -3.75 8.81
N HIS A 243 -24.39 -3.95 7.96
CA HIS A 243 -23.02 -4.21 8.41
C HIS A 243 -22.39 -2.95 9.02
N ARG A 244 -21.45 -3.17 9.95
CA ARG A 244 -20.65 -2.08 10.49
C ARG A 244 -19.71 -1.54 9.42
N ILE A 245 -19.58 -0.21 9.35
CA ILE A 245 -18.59 0.46 8.51
C ILE A 245 -17.27 0.54 9.28
N VAL A 246 -16.21 -0.01 8.70
CA VAL A 246 -14.89 -0.12 9.33
C VAL A 246 -13.78 0.27 8.34
N ARG A 247 -12.58 0.54 8.85
CA ARG A 247 -11.40 0.70 8.00
C ARG A 247 -11.01 -0.66 7.43
N THR A 248 -10.79 -0.69 6.13
CA THR A 248 -10.44 -1.89 5.36
C THR A 248 -9.22 -1.61 4.48
N HIS A 249 -8.47 -2.67 4.18
CA HIS A 249 -7.40 -2.67 3.18
C HIS A 249 -7.98 -2.75 1.77
N GLY A 250 -9.01 -3.57 1.56
CA GLY A 250 -9.71 -3.71 0.27
C GLY A 250 -8.99 -4.57 -0.78
N ASP A 251 -7.73 -4.92 -0.54
CA ASP A 251 -6.94 -5.89 -1.34
C ASP A 251 -6.02 -6.78 -0.46
N LEU A 252 -6.57 -7.42 0.58
CA LEU A 252 -5.79 -8.31 1.44
C LEU A 252 -5.40 -9.59 0.68
N HIS A 253 -4.14 -9.68 0.27
CA HIS A 253 -3.58 -10.81 -0.46
C HIS A 253 -2.12 -11.09 -0.03
N PRO A 254 -1.60 -12.33 -0.11
CA PRO A 254 -0.20 -12.63 0.22
C PRO A 254 0.83 -11.80 -0.57
N ARG A 255 0.48 -11.35 -1.77
CA ARG A 255 1.33 -10.45 -2.58
C ARG A 255 1.50 -9.05 -1.94
N ASN A 256 0.52 -8.64 -1.14
CA ASN A 256 0.45 -7.35 -0.45
C ASN A 256 0.91 -7.46 1.02
N THR A 257 1.48 -8.59 1.42
CA THR A 257 2.04 -8.82 2.76
C THR A 257 3.53 -9.09 2.64
N MET A 258 4.34 -8.35 3.39
CA MET A 258 5.79 -8.54 3.45
C MET A 258 6.15 -9.30 4.72
N VAL A 259 7.13 -10.22 4.61
CA VAL A 259 7.61 -11.04 5.71
C VAL A 259 9.12 -11.15 5.76
N ASN A 260 9.64 -11.36 6.96
CA ASN A 260 11.03 -11.72 7.24
C ASN A 260 11.09 -13.10 7.88
N LEU A 261 12.03 -13.93 7.40
CA LEU A 261 12.38 -15.21 8.03
C LEU A 261 13.65 -14.99 8.86
N LYS A 262 13.54 -15.17 10.18
CA LYS A 262 14.68 -15.10 11.11
C LYS A 262 14.95 -16.48 11.68
N THR A 263 16.22 -16.87 11.76
CA THR A 263 16.60 -18.10 12.48
C THR A 263 16.43 -17.86 13.97
N HIS A 264 15.74 -18.76 14.67
CA HIS A 264 15.72 -18.72 16.12
C HIS A 264 17.10 -19.12 16.65
N GLU A 265 17.88 -18.16 17.13
CA GLU A 265 19.12 -18.42 17.85
C GLU A 265 18.78 -18.91 19.26
N SER A 266 18.34 -20.16 19.39
CA SER A 266 18.40 -20.83 20.69
C SER A 266 19.87 -21.16 20.97
N PRO A 267 20.46 -20.76 22.10
CA PRO A 267 21.76 -21.28 22.48
C PRO A 267 21.64 -22.82 22.59
N PRO A 268 22.59 -23.59 22.04
CA PRO A 268 22.50 -25.04 22.08
C PRO A 268 22.50 -25.53 23.53
N MET A 269 21.37 -26.10 23.97
CA MET A 269 21.32 -26.94 25.15
C MET A 269 22.19 -28.17 24.87
N GLN A 270 23.18 -28.41 25.73
CA GLN A 270 24.11 -29.53 25.60
C GLN A 270 23.33 -30.86 25.57
N GLY A 271 23.34 -31.55 24.42
CA GLY A 271 22.97 -32.96 24.33
C GLY A 271 21.91 -33.35 23.29
N GLU A 272 21.24 -32.41 22.60
CA GLU A 272 20.24 -32.75 21.58
C GLU A 272 20.81 -32.64 20.15
N VAL A 273 20.86 -33.79 19.49
CA VAL A 273 21.19 -33.95 18.06
C VAL A 273 19.90 -33.78 17.26
N ILE A 274 19.97 -32.96 16.20
CA ILE A 274 18.90 -32.48 15.31
C ILE A 274 18.13 -31.25 15.85
N GLN A 275 18.81 -30.10 15.93
CA GLN A 275 18.12 -28.81 15.88
C GLN A 275 17.82 -28.50 14.41
N THR A 276 16.64 -28.87 13.92
CA THR A 276 16.12 -28.30 12.69
C THR A 276 16.06 -26.79 12.91
N GLU A 277 16.82 -26.00 12.15
CA GLU A 277 16.82 -24.53 12.25
C GLU A 277 15.37 -24.02 12.14
N MET A 278 14.77 -23.67 13.28
CA MET A 278 13.37 -23.27 13.31
C MET A 278 13.31 -21.79 12.92
N LYS A 279 13.04 -21.54 11.64
CA LYS A 279 12.87 -20.18 11.11
C LYS A 279 11.55 -19.59 11.59
N VAL A 280 11.62 -18.49 12.33
CA VAL A 280 10.47 -17.69 12.75
C VAL A 280 10.11 -16.72 11.64
N ILE A 281 8.86 -16.80 11.18
CA ILE A 281 8.30 -15.85 10.21
C ILE A 281 7.67 -14.66 10.92
N ARG A 282 7.99 -13.44 10.47
CA ARG A 282 7.41 -12.20 10.99
C ARG A 282 6.86 -11.36 9.86
N VAL A 283 5.60 -10.92 9.98
CA VAL A 283 5.01 -9.92 9.11
C VAL A 283 5.73 -8.59 9.36
N SER A 284 6.32 -8.04 8.32
CA SER A 284 7.13 -6.83 8.38
C SER A 284 6.41 -5.60 7.85
N SER A 285 5.46 -5.78 6.91
CA SER A 285 4.66 -4.67 6.39
C SER A 285 3.43 -5.16 5.61
N ILE A 286 2.38 -4.33 5.56
CA ILE A 286 1.26 -4.45 4.64
C ILE A 286 1.38 -3.32 3.61
N ILE A 287 1.29 -3.67 2.32
CA ILE A 287 1.54 -2.76 1.19
C ILE A 287 0.31 -2.67 0.27
N ASP A 288 0.30 -1.69 -0.63
CA ASP A 288 -0.73 -1.48 -1.66
C ASP A 288 -2.12 -1.09 -1.13
N TRP A 289 -2.17 0.06 -0.42
CA TRP A 289 -3.35 0.63 0.21
C TRP A 289 -4.26 1.45 -0.75
N GLU A 290 -4.17 1.20 -2.05
CA GLU A 290 -4.88 1.97 -3.09
C GLU A 290 -6.41 1.78 -3.04
N ALA A 291 -6.85 0.57 -2.64
CA ALA A 291 -8.24 0.19 -2.48
C ALA A 291 -8.78 0.41 -1.05
N ALA A 292 -7.94 0.91 -0.15
CA ALA A 292 -8.28 1.06 1.26
C ALA A 292 -9.33 2.16 1.48
N GLY A 293 -10.05 2.03 2.58
CA GLY A 293 -11.11 2.98 2.91
C GLY A 293 -12.06 2.50 3.99
N TRP A 294 -13.10 3.29 4.21
CA TRP A 294 -14.25 2.95 5.04
C TRP A 294 -15.25 2.15 4.21
N TYR A 295 -15.44 0.89 4.56
CA TYR A 295 -16.35 -0.02 3.85
C TYR A 295 -17.09 -0.93 4.85
N PRO A 296 -18.20 -1.57 4.43
CA PRO A 296 -18.83 -2.63 5.21
C PRO A 296 -17.80 -3.68 5.65
N GLU A 297 -17.89 -4.15 6.90
CA GLU A 297 -16.92 -5.12 7.45
C GLU A 297 -16.81 -6.42 6.64
N SER A 298 -17.88 -6.78 5.93
CA SER A 298 -17.93 -7.91 5.01
C SER A 298 -17.06 -7.74 3.77
N TRP A 299 -16.82 -6.49 3.33
CA TRP A 299 -16.08 -6.19 2.12
C TRP A 299 -14.63 -6.68 2.18
N GLU A 300 -13.98 -6.58 3.33
CA GLU A 300 -12.62 -7.09 3.54
C GLU A 300 -12.55 -8.60 3.24
N PHE A 301 -13.46 -9.39 3.82
CA PHE A 301 -13.54 -10.83 3.58
C PHE A 301 -13.84 -11.12 2.11
N VAL A 302 -14.83 -10.43 1.52
CA VAL A 302 -15.21 -10.62 0.11
C VAL A 302 -14.01 -10.41 -0.80
N LYS A 303 -13.22 -9.34 -0.59
CA LYS A 303 -12.03 -9.06 -1.40
C LYS A 303 -10.88 -10.00 -1.13
N ALA A 304 -10.63 -10.35 0.13
CA ALA A 304 -9.58 -11.28 0.48
C ALA A 304 -9.78 -12.66 -0.19
N VAL A 305 -11.03 -13.11 -0.32
CA VAL A 305 -11.37 -14.41 -0.94
C VAL A 305 -11.50 -14.31 -2.47
N SER A 306 -12.06 -13.22 -3.01
CA SER A 306 -12.26 -13.05 -4.46
C SER A 306 -10.96 -13.01 -5.27
N MET A 307 -9.83 -12.74 -4.62
CA MET A 307 -8.51 -12.63 -5.27
C MET A 307 -7.62 -13.88 -5.15
N ILE A 308 -8.12 -14.95 -4.54
CA ILE A 308 -7.36 -16.19 -4.31
C ILE A 308 -7.44 -17.09 -5.55
N ASP A 309 -6.28 -17.56 -6.03
CA ASP A 309 -6.26 -18.68 -6.96
C ASP A 309 -6.55 -19.98 -6.21
N THR A 310 -7.74 -20.54 -6.46
CA THR A 310 -8.16 -21.85 -5.91
C THR A 310 -7.32 -23.02 -6.42
N ARG A 311 -6.42 -22.78 -7.38
CA ARG A 311 -5.46 -23.75 -7.90
C ARG A 311 -4.06 -23.20 -7.72
N GLY A 312 -3.11 -24.07 -7.39
CA GLY A 312 -1.70 -23.70 -7.33
C GLY A 312 -1.19 -23.35 -5.92
N PRO A 313 -0.05 -22.66 -5.81
CA PRO A 313 0.75 -22.65 -4.58
C PRO A 313 0.11 -21.91 -3.39
N LEU A 314 -0.93 -21.10 -3.63
CA LEU A 314 -1.67 -20.34 -2.62
C LEU A 314 -3.06 -20.93 -2.32
N SER A 315 -3.40 -22.12 -2.83
CA SER A 315 -4.77 -22.64 -2.76
C SER A 315 -5.31 -22.80 -1.33
N ASP A 316 -4.43 -23.00 -0.35
CA ASP A 316 -4.79 -23.12 1.06
C ASP A 316 -4.78 -21.78 1.81
N TRP A 317 -4.43 -20.66 1.18
CA TRP A 317 -4.42 -19.33 1.81
C TRP A 317 -5.76 -18.97 2.48
N ILE A 318 -6.87 -19.38 1.86
CA ILE A 318 -8.22 -19.18 2.40
C ILE A 318 -8.37 -19.80 3.80
N GLU A 319 -7.65 -20.88 4.13
CA GLU A 319 -7.73 -21.51 5.45
C GLU A 319 -7.03 -20.67 6.55
N PHE A 320 -6.15 -19.75 6.15
CA PHE A 320 -5.29 -18.96 7.04
C PHE A 320 -5.58 -17.44 6.98
N LEU A 321 -6.73 -17.04 6.43
CA LEU A 321 -7.18 -15.66 6.52
C LEU A 321 -7.39 -15.25 7.99
N PRO A 322 -7.19 -13.96 8.34
CA PRO A 322 -7.34 -13.46 9.71
C PRO A 322 -8.83 -13.32 10.11
N TYR A 323 -9.57 -14.43 10.14
CA TYR A 323 -11.02 -14.47 10.33
C TYR A 323 -11.50 -13.82 11.64
N ASP A 324 -10.73 -13.92 12.71
CA ASP A 324 -11.09 -13.29 13.98
C ASP A 324 -11.12 -11.76 13.87
N ALA A 325 -10.28 -11.19 13.01
CA ALA A 325 -10.19 -9.76 12.81
C ALA A 325 -11.10 -9.28 11.68
N ILE A 326 -11.15 -10.01 10.56
CA ILE A 326 -11.87 -9.56 9.35
C ILE A 326 -13.31 -10.05 9.27
N GLY A 327 -13.67 -11.09 10.03
CA GLY A 327 -14.96 -11.77 10.00
C GLY A 327 -15.07 -12.85 8.91
N TYR A 328 -16.18 -13.58 8.92
CA TYR A 328 -16.46 -14.69 7.99
C TYR A 328 -17.83 -14.46 7.32
N PHE A 329 -17.82 -14.09 6.04
CA PHE A 329 -18.99 -13.58 5.31
C PHE A 329 -19.27 -14.37 4.01
N PRO A 330 -19.51 -15.69 4.10
CA PRO A 330 -19.66 -16.56 2.92
C PRO A 330 -20.89 -16.23 2.08
N MET A 331 -21.94 -15.65 2.67
CA MET A 331 -23.16 -15.28 1.94
C MET A 331 -22.90 -14.06 1.06
N GLU A 332 -22.27 -13.03 1.63
CA GLU A 332 -21.88 -11.81 0.94
C GLU A 332 -20.88 -12.12 -0.19
N PHE A 333 -19.93 -13.02 0.06
CA PHE A 333 -19.04 -13.53 -0.99
C PHE A 333 -19.80 -14.31 -2.08
N SER A 334 -20.74 -15.17 -1.71
CA SER A 334 -21.55 -15.92 -2.70
C SER A 334 -22.35 -14.98 -3.60
N ILE A 335 -22.92 -13.91 -3.02
CA ILE A 335 -23.59 -12.85 -3.76
C ILE A 335 -22.60 -12.12 -4.69
N ASP A 336 -21.42 -11.74 -4.20
CA ASP A 336 -20.39 -11.11 -5.03
C ASP A 336 -19.97 -12.00 -6.21
N ARG A 337 -19.88 -13.32 -6.03
CA ARG A 337 -19.59 -14.29 -7.10
C ARG A 337 -20.69 -14.37 -8.16
N LEU A 338 -21.97 -14.27 -7.75
CA LEU A 338 -23.07 -14.18 -8.71
C LEU A 338 -22.94 -12.90 -9.54
N LEU A 339 -22.66 -11.77 -8.89
CA LEU A 339 -22.47 -10.49 -9.57
C LEU A 339 -21.27 -10.48 -10.50
N ASP A 340 -20.18 -11.14 -10.12
CA ASP A 340 -18.98 -11.24 -10.94
C ASP A 340 -19.27 -11.89 -12.30
N GLN A 341 -20.10 -12.94 -12.33
CA GLN A 341 -20.55 -13.57 -13.58
C GLN A 341 -21.36 -12.62 -14.47
N TRP A 342 -22.18 -11.76 -13.86
CA TRP A 342 -22.97 -10.79 -14.61
C TRP A 342 -22.14 -9.62 -15.10
N LEU A 343 -21.14 -9.18 -14.33
CA LEU A 343 -20.26 -8.07 -14.70
C LEU A 343 -19.35 -8.39 -15.88
N GLY A 344 -19.07 -9.67 -16.14
CA GLY A 344 -18.44 -10.15 -17.37
C GLY A 344 -17.08 -10.71 -17.11
#